data_AF-X0UMM2-F1
#
_entry.id   AF-X0UMM2-F1
#
_cell.length_a   1.000
_cell.length_b   1.000
_cell.length_c   1.000
_cell.angle_alpha   90.00
_cell.angle_beta   90.00
_cell.angle_gamma   90.00
#
_symmetry.space_group_name_H-M   'P 1'
#
loop_
_entity.id
_entity.type
_entity.pdbx_description
1 polymer ?
#
loop_
_entity_poly.entity_id
_entity_poly.type
_entity_poly.pdbx_seq_one_letter_code
_entity_poly.pdbx_strand_id
1 'polypeptide(L)'
;EHGLGKKTLRKCLESNLDYITLKIENFIASSPKPVAKRKIMSFFKFLKTVFSFTEIVIYVDQLETTFSKNWVSEVRKEMKRALSEMETLEILIKQKKLWFKPGFGMYEFQGIKTDGNEKDAGFWKLIPEEYVKNDVINILKKQSTASKVNAVFMLVKNSKAREQYLPPFDYLNLQNGILNIHTREMVDATGTYNINHILPYKYLEGKKSALWEDTVAIFSCDIIAIQLLLSQIYGYCLTTDNKYEKIFMLMGEGSNGKTTYIET
;
A
#
# COMPACT_ATOMS: atom_id res chain seq x y z
N GLU A 1 -9.42 0.40 12.77
CA GLU A 1 -8.18 1.19 12.64
C GLU A 1 -6.90 0.34 12.48
N HIS A 2 -6.93 -0.99 12.66
CA HIS A 2 -5.71 -1.83 12.65
C HIS A 2 -5.35 -2.55 11.33
N GLY A 3 -5.61 -2.00 10.14
CA GLY A 3 -5.09 -2.61 8.89
C GLY A 3 -5.56 -4.04 8.59
N LEU A 4 -6.58 -4.55 9.29
CA LEU A 4 -7.13 -5.89 9.09
C LEU A 4 -7.78 -5.99 7.70
N GLY A 5 -7.43 -7.03 6.95
CA GLY A 5 -8.07 -7.31 5.67
C GLY A 5 -9.58 -7.46 5.82
N LYS A 6 -10.35 -7.01 4.82
CA LYS A 6 -11.82 -6.92 4.85
C LYS A 6 -12.52 -8.22 5.32
N LYS A 7 -11.99 -9.40 4.95
CA LYS A 7 -12.48 -10.71 5.42
C LYS A 7 -12.25 -10.94 6.92
N THR A 8 -11.06 -10.60 7.42
CA THR A 8 -10.72 -10.73 8.85
C THR A 8 -11.52 -9.74 9.70
N LEU A 9 -11.69 -8.52 9.18
CA LEU A 9 -12.49 -7.48 9.83
C LEU A 9 -13.97 -7.88 9.90
N ARG A 10 -14.51 -8.45 8.81
CA ARG A 10 -15.86 -9.03 8.79
C ARG A 10 -16.02 -10.16 9.80
N LYS A 11 -15.10 -11.13 9.82
CA LYS A 11 -15.14 -12.26 10.77
C LYS A 11 -15.08 -11.79 12.22
N CYS A 12 -14.26 -10.78 12.51
CA CYS A 12 -14.14 -10.18 13.83
C CYS A 12 -15.41 -9.43 14.24
N LEU A 13 -16.05 -8.71 13.33
CA LEU A 13 -17.33 -8.05 13.59
C LEU A 13 -18.45 -9.07 13.82
N GLU A 14 -18.54 -10.11 12.98
CA GLU A 14 -19.53 -11.19 13.12
C GLU A 14 -19.39 -11.93 14.47
N SER A 15 -18.17 -12.20 14.92
CA SER A 15 -17.92 -12.87 16.21
C SER A 15 -18.09 -11.98 17.45
N ASN A 16 -18.24 -10.66 17.28
CA ASN A 16 -18.34 -9.70 18.39
C ASN A 16 -19.62 -8.84 18.31
N LEU A 17 -20.61 -9.26 17.53
CA LEU A 17 -21.82 -8.48 17.25
C LEU A 17 -22.52 -8.05 18.55
N ASP A 18 -22.69 -8.99 19.49
CA ASP A 18 -23.35 -8.74 20.78
C ASP A 18 -22.57 -7.73 21.65
N TYR A 19 -21.24 -7.87 21.68
CA TYR A 19 -20.37 -6.94 22.42
C TYR A 19 -20.41 -5.53 21.84
N ILE A 20 -20.45 -5.43 20.51
CA ILE A 20 -20.55 -4.15 19.80
C ILE A 20 -21.90 -3.49 20.07
N THR A 21 -22.99 -4.26 20.01
CA THR A 21 -24.34 -3.80 20.37
C THR A 21 -24.35 -3.24 21.79
N LEU A 22 -23.80 -3.97 22.75
CA LEU A 22 -23.73 -3.55 24.15
C LEU A 22 -22.85 -2.29 24.36
N LYS A 23 -21.75 -2.15 23.62
CA LYS A 23 -20.92 -0.93 23.62
C LYS A 23 -21.65 0.27 23.03
N ILE A 24 -22.43 0.07 21.97
CA ILE A 24 -23.25 1.11 21.33
C ILE A 24 -24.36 1.55 22.30
N GLU A 25 -25.05 0.62 22.94
CA GLU A 25 -26.08 0.89 23.95
C GLU A 25 -25.52 1.70 25.12
N ASN A 26 -24.40 1.27 25.70
CA ASN A 26 -23.73 1.99 26.78
C ASN A 26 -23.27 3.40 26.36
N PHE A 27 -22.70 3.52 25.15
CA PHE A 27 -22.26 4.81 24.62
C PHE A 27 -23.43 5.79 24.39
N ILE A 28 -24.59 5.27 23.99
CA ILE A 28 -25.81 6.05 23.79
C ILE A 28 -26.40 6.50 25.12
N ALA A 29 -26.46 5.61 26.11
CA ALA A 29 -26.93 5.92 27.45
C ALA A 29 -26.08 7.01 28.12
N SER A 30 -24.78 7.07 27.82
CA SER A 30 -23.83 7.98 28.44
C SER A 30 -23.58 9.30 27.66
N SER A 31 -24.19 9.50 26.49
CA SER A 31 -23.86 10.62 25.59
C SER A 31 -25.04 11.55 25.28
N PRO A 32 -24.81 12.87 25.13
CA PRO A 32 -25.83 13.78 24.64
C PRO A 32 -26.37 13.34 23.27
N LYS A 33 -27.70 13.40 23.07
CA LYS A 33 -28.39 12.94 21.84
C LYS A 33 -27.71 13.37 20.52
N PRO A 34 -27.22 14.61 20.34
CA PRO A 34 -26.54 15.02 19.10
C PRO A 34 -25.21 14.30 18.86
N VAL A 35 -24.44 14.06 19.93
CA VAL A 35 -23.12 13.42 19.89
C VAL A 35 -23.26 11.92 19.64
N ALA A 36 -24.22 11.28 20.32
CA ALA A 36 -24.59 9.89 20.09
C ALA A 36 -24.98 9.67 18.62
N LYS A 37 -25.88 10.51 18.09
CA LYS A 37 -26.32 10.45 16.69
C LYS A 37 -25.15 10.51 15.69
N ARG A 38 -24.21 11.44 15.88
CA ARG A 38 -23.07 11.62 14.96
C ARG A 38 -22.12 10.41 14.94
N LYS A 39 -21.77 9.87 16.12
CA LYS A 39 -20.86 8.71 16.22
C LYS A 39 -21.49 7.41 15.73
N ILE A 40 -22.77 7.20 15.97
CA ILE A 40 -23.50 6.02 15.47
C ILE A 40 -23.64 6.08 13.94
N MET A 41 -23.94 7.26 13.38
CA MET A 41 -23.94 7.42 11.92
C MET A 41 -22.57 7.12 11.30
N SER A 42 -21.48 7.53 11.95
CA SER A 42 -20.12 7.19 11.52
C SER A 42 -19.88 5.68 11.54
N PHE A 43 -20.36 4.99 12.59
CA PHE A 43 -20.28 3.53 12.70
C PHE A 43 -21.09 2.80 11.61
N PHE A 44 -22.32 3.24 11.32
CA PHE A 44 -23.11 2.64 10.23
C PHE A 44 -22.52 2.92 8.84
N LYS A 45 -21.93 4.10 8.62
CA LYS A 45 -21.16 4.37 7.40
C LYS A 45 -20.01 3.37 7.27
N PHE A 46 -19.33 3.06 8.36
CA PHE A 46 -18.29 2.02 8.38
C PHE A 46 -18.87 0.62 8.08
N LEU A 47 -20.01 0.23 8.68
CA LEU A 47 -20.65 -1.06 8.41
C LEU A 47 -21.01 -1.25 6.94
N LYS A 48 -21.50 -0.20 6.24
CA LYS A 48 -21.76 -0.24 4.79
C LYS A 48 -20.54 -0.60 3.95
N THR A 49 -19.33 -0.36 4.47
CA THR A 49 -18.10 -0.73 3.78
C THR A 49 -17.80 -2.22 3.88
N VAL A 50 -18.28 -2.89 4.95
CA VAL A 50 -17.92 -4.28 5.30
C VAL A 50 -19.04 -5.26 4.98
N PHE A 51 -20.29 -4.88 5.25
CA PHE A 51 -21.47 -5.72 5.14
C PHE A 51 -22.37 -5.32 3.96
N SER A 52 -23.13 -6.28 3.47
CA SER A 52 -24.20 -6.05 2.50
C SER A 52 -25.37 -5.32 3.15
N PHE A 53 -26.22 -4.70 2.32
CA PHE A 53 -27.39 -3.97 2.81
C PHE A 53 -28.32 -4.86 3.64
N THR A 54 -28.55 -6.10 3.19
CA THR A 54 -29.41 -7.07 3.87
C THR A 54 -28.87 -7.44 5.26
N GLU A 55 -27.56 -7.64 5.37
CA GLU A 55 -26.90 -7.94 6.66
C GLU A 55 -27.01 -6.78 7.64
N ILE A 56 -26.86 -5.54 7.16
CA ILE A 56 -27.00 -4.35 8.02
C ILE A 56 -28.46 -4.14 8.42
N VAL A 57 -29.43 -4.45 7.55
CA VAL A 57 -30.86 -4.38 7.91
C VAL A 57 -31.19 -5.37 9.02
N ILE A 58 -30.71 -6.61 8.93
CA ILE A 58 -30.87 -7.61 9.99
C ILE A 58 -30.30 -7.08 11.32
N TYR A 59 -29.13 -6.45 11.29
CA TYR A 59 -28.53 -5.85 12.47
C TYR A 59 -29.34 -4.68 13.03
N VAL A 60 -29.92 -3.83 12.17
CA VAL A 60 -30.76 -2.70 12.59
C VAL A 60 -32.12 -3.16 13.12
N ASP A 61 -32.68 -4.24 12.59
CA ASP A 61 -33.93 -4.81 13.10
C ASP A 61 -33.74 -5.40 14.50
N GLN A 62 -32.56 -5.96 14.80
CA GLN A 62 -32.19 -6.35 16.17
C GLN A 62 -32.12 -5.15 17.13
N LEU A 63 -31.91 -3.93 16.64
CA LEU A 63 -31.90 -2.71 17.45
C LEU A 63 -33.32 -2.16 17.70
N GLU A 64 -34.37 -2.62 16.99
CA GLU A 64 -35.76 -2.17 17.24
C GLU A 64 -36.30 -2.59 18.62
N THR A 65 -35.73 -3.65 19.22
CA THR A 65 -36.08 -4.09 20.58
C THR A 65 -35.54 -3.12 21.64
N THR A 66 -34.47 -2.38 21.34
CA THR A 66 -33.81 -1.46 22.28
C THR A 66 -34.14 0.02 22.03
N PHE A 67 -34.39 0.44 20.79
CA PHE A 67 -34.50 1.87 20.41
C PHE A 67 -35.90 2.32 20.00
N SER A 68 -36.15 3.64 20.10
CA SER A 68 -37.43 4.22 19.67
C SER A 68 -37.63 4.11 18.16
N LYS A 69 -38.86 3.85 17.73
CA LYS A 69 -39.25 3.74 16.31
C LYS A 69 -38.79 4.93 15.46
N ASN A 70 -38.85 6.15 16.00
CA ASN A 70 -38.39 7.36 15.31
C ASN A 70 -36.89 7.31 15.02
N TRP A 71 -36.08 6.86 15.98
CA TRP A 71 -34.63 6.77 15.81
C TRP A 71 -34.25 5.70 14.79
N VAL A 72 -34.86 4.51 14.86
CA VAL A 72 -34.64 3.44 13.88
C VAL A 72 -35.05 3.87 12.47
N SER A 73 -36.14 4.62 12.34
CA SER A 73 -36.56 5.18 11.05
C SER A 73 -35.51 6.12 10.45
N GLU A 74 -34.81 6.88 11.29
CA GLU A 74 -33.77 7.81 10.86
C GLU A 74 -32.49 7.09 10.42
N VAL A 75 -32.10 6.05 11.17
CA VAL A 75 -31.00 5.14 10.78
C VAL A 75 -31.31 4.45 9.45
N ARG A 76 -32.54 3.94 9.27
CA ARG A 76 -32.98 3.35 8.00
C ARG A 76 -32.93 4.35 6.84
N LYS A 77 -33.30 5.62 7.06
CA LYS A 77 -33.18 6.69 6.04
C LYS A 77 -31.73 6.93 5.64
N GLU A 78 -30.82 7.08 6.61
CA GLU A 78 -29.39 7.22 6.35
C GLU A 78 -28.77 5.98 5.71
N MET A 79 -29.29 4.79 6.01
CA MET A 79 -28.88 3.56 5.35
C MET A 79 -29.25 3.52 3.87
N LYS A 80 -30.45 4.00 3.53
CA LYS A 80 -30.93 4.07 2.14
C LYS A 80 -30.28 5.21 1.35
N ARG A 81 -29.75 6.23 2.04
CA ARG A 81 -29.05 7.35 1.41
C ARG A 81 -27.87 6.87 0.58
N ALA A 82 -27.75 7.45 -0.62
CA ALA A 82 -26.61 7.22 -1.49
C ALA A 82 -25.31 7.73 -0.87
N LEU A 83 -24.21 7.00 -1.08
CA LEU A 83 -22.88 7.46 -0.69
C LEU A 83 -22.55 8.73 -1.49
N SER A 84 -22.03 9.75 -0.81
CA SER A 84 -21.48 10.92 -1.49
C SER A 84 -20.12 10.58 -2.12
N GLU A 85 -19.66 11.43 -3.02
CA GLU A 85 -18.37 11.26 -3.69
C GLU A 85 -17.21 11.32 -2.67
N MET A 86 -17.28 12.26 -1.72
CA MET A 86 -16.30 12.38 -0.63
C MET A 86 -16.32 11.18 0.31
N GLU A 87 -17.51 10.64 0.64
CA GLU A 87 -17.60 9.42 1.45
C GLU A 87 -16.98 8.23 0.73
N THR A 88 -17.21 8.12 -0.57
CA THR A 88 -16.63 7.06 -1.42
C THR A 88 -15.10 7.18 -1.48
N LEU A 89 -14.59 8.40 -1.63
CA LEU A 89 -13.16 8.71 -1.59
C LEU A 89 -12.53 8.27 -0.25
N GLU A 90 -13.12 8.67 0.87
CA GLU A 90 -12.61 8.31 2.21
C GLU A 90 -12.54 6.80 2.41
N ILE A 91 -13.55 6.07 1.93
CA ILE A 91 -13.58 4.60 2.00
C ILE A 91 -12.45 4.01 1.16
N LEU A 92 -12.26 4.50 -0.06
CA LEU A 92 -11.23 4.01 -0.97
C LEU A 92 -9.81 4.26 -0.41
N ILE A 93 -9.54 5.47 0.10
CA ILE A 93 -8.26 5.84 0.69
C ILE A 93 -7.94 5.01 1.95
N LYS A 94 -8.97 4.61 2.71
CA LYS A 94 -8.77 3.72 3.87
C LYS A 94 -8.46 2.28 3.46
N GLN A 95 -8.93 1.84 2.29
CA GLN A 95 -8.70 0.49 1.79
C GLN A 95 -7.37 0.36 1.05
N LYS A 96 -6.92 1.43 0.39
CA LYS A 96 -5.73 1.41 -0.47
C LYS A 96 -4.84 2.62 -0.26
N LYS A 97 -3.53 2.37 -0.26
CA LYS A 97 -2.49 3.40 -0.37
C LYS A 97 -2.29 3.70 -1.86
N LEU A 98 -2.86 4.82 -2.30
CA LEU A 98 -2.78 5.30 -3.68
C LEU A 98 -1.90 6.54 -3.79
N TRP A 99 -1.20 6.67 -4.91
CA TRP A 99 -0.42 7.84 -5.29
C TRP A 99 -0.68 8.16 -6.76
N PHE A 100 -1.00 9.42 -7.06
CA PHE A 100 -1.14 9.89 -8.43
C PHE A 100 0.06 10.76 -8.81
N LYS A 101 0.71 10.42 -9.91
CA LYS A 101 1.82 11.18 -10.50
C LYS A 101 1.36 11.81 -11.82
N PRO A 102 1.19 13.15 -11.88
CA PRO A 102 0.85 13.84 -13.12
C PRO A 102 1.81 13.47 -14.26
N GLY A 103 1.28 13.17 -15.44
CA GLY A 103 2.05 12.75 -16.62
C GLY A 103 2.49 11.27 -16.64
N PHE A 104 2.44 10.55 -15.51
CA PHE A 104 2.87 9.15 -15.44
C PHE A 104 1.71 8.19 -15.12
N GLY A 105 0.78 8.58 -14.26
CA GLY A 105 -0.40 7.78 -13.93
C GLY A 105 -0.56 7.45 -12.45
N MET A 106 -1.29 6.37 -12.18
CA MET A 106 -1.72 5.97 -10.84
C MET A 106 -0.85 4.83 -10.30
N TYR A 107 -0.49 4.92 -9.03
CA TYR A 107 0.31 3.93 -8.33
C TYR A 107 -0.44 3.40 -7.11
N GLU A 108 -0.30 2.11 -6.85
CA GLU A 108 -0.78 1.44 -5.63
C GLU A 108 0.41 0.84 -4.88
N PHE A 109 0.49 1.10 -3.59
CA PHE A 109 1.53 0.53 -2.75
C PHE A 109 1.28 -0.96 -2.51
N GLN A 110 2.23 -1.79 -2.89
CA GLN A 110 2.21 -3.23 -2.68
C GLN A 110 3.13 -3.57 -1.52
N GLY A 111 2.55 -4.03 -0.41
CA GLY A 111 3.30 -4.57 0.72
C GLY A 111 3.65 -6.04 0.49
N ILE A 112 4.84 -6.44 0.91
CA ILE A 112 5.33 -7.82 0.92
C ILE A 112 5.35 -8.25 2.38
N LYS A 113 4.57 -9.28 2.67
CA LYS A 113 4.61 -9.94 3.97
C LYS A 113 5.80 -10.89 3.97
N THR A 114 6.80 -10.60 4.79
CA THR A 114 7.89 -11.51 5.09
C THR A 114 7.48 -12.43 6.24
N ASP A 115 7.78 -13.72 6.11
CA ASP A 115 7.50 -14.70 7.15
C ASP A 115 8.23 -14.33 8.44
N GLY A 116 7.47 -13.89 9.45
CA GLY A 116 7.87 -13.92 10.85
C GLY A 116 8.67 -12.74 11.41
N ASN A 117 8.92 -11.64 10.69
CA ASN A 117 9.54 -10.43 11.27
C ASN A 117 8.92 -9.13 10.73
N GLU A 118 8.64 -8.20 11.65
CA GLU A 118 7.81 -6.98 11.57
C GLU A 118 8.24 -5.86 10.61
N LYS A 119 8.97 -6.15 9.54
CA LYS A 119 9.31 -5.13 8.55
C LYS A 119 8.70 -5.47 7.20
N ASP A 120 7.50 -4.94 6.98
CA ASP A 120 6.82 -4.93 5.69
C ASP A 120 7.74 -4.26 4.66
N ALA A 121 8.28 -5.03 3.73
CA ALA A 121 8.89 -4.48 2.51
C ALA A 121 7.76 -4.05 1.56
N GLY A 122 8.02 -3.16 0.60
CA GLY A 122 6.98 -2.78 -0.34
C GLY A 122 7.42 -1.73 -1.33
N PHE A 123 6.64 -1.58 -2.39
CA PHE A 123 6.97 -0.70 -3.51
C PHE A 123 5.70 -0.12 -4.14
N TRP A 124 5.86 1.00 -4.84
CA TRP A 124 4.78 1.61 -5.60
C TRP A 124 4.70 0.98 -6.99
N LYS A 125 3.60 0.25 -7.25
CA LYS A 125 3.34 -0.36 -8.55
C LYS A 125 2.45 0.55 -9.39
N LEU A 126 2.86 0.83 -10.63
CA LEU A 126 2.00 1.50 -11.60
C LEU A 126 0.80 0.60 -11.90
N ILE A 127 -0.40 1.15 -11.78
CA ILE A 127 -1.67 0.45 -12.05
C ILE A 127 -2.50 1.21 -13.09
N PRO A 128 -3.29 0.50 -13.92
CA PRO A 128 -4.25 1.14 -14.81
C PRO A 128 -5.28 1.97 -14.04
N GLU A 129 -5.69 3.12 -14.58
CA GLU A 129 -6.72 3.97 -13.97
C GLU A 129 -8.07 3.24 -13.82
N GLU A 130 -8.36 2.31 -14.74
CA GLU A 130 -9.53 1.43 -14.76
C GLU A 130 -9.64 0.61 -13.48
N TYR A 131 -8.53 0.22 -12.86
CA TYR A 131 -8.56 -0.58 -11.63
C TYR A 131 -9.11 0.24 -10.47
N VAL A 132 -8.72 1.51 -10.38
CA VAL A 132 -9.27 2.44 -9.38
C VAL A 132 -10.73 2.75 -9.67
N LYS A 133 -11.11 2.93 -10.94
CA LYS A 133 -12.53 3.13 -11.31
C LYS A 133 -13.39 1.92 -10.95
N ASN A 134 -12.88 0.71 -11.15
CA ASN A 134 -13.55 -0.53 -10.73
C ASN A 134 -13.68 -0.63 -9.20
N ASP A 135 -12.67 -0.19 -8.44
CA ASP A 135 -12.77 -0.12 -6.98
C ASP A 135 -13.89 0.86 -6.54
N VAL A 136 -14.01 2.01 -7.21
CA VAL A 136 -15.09 2.97 -6.98
C VAL A 136 -16.46 2.35 -7.28
N ILE A 137 -16.60 1.65 -8.42
CA ILE A 137 -17.82 0.91 -8.78
C ILE A 137 -18.15 -0.13 -7.71
N ASN A 138 -17.17 -0.87 -7.21
CA ASN A 138 -17.36 -1.88 -6.16
C ASN A 138 -17.82 -1.29 -4.82
N ILE A 139 -17.42 -0.05 -4.51
CA ILE A 139 -17.89 0.68 -3.31
C ILE A 139 -19.33 1.18 -3.53
N LEU A 140 -19.61 1.81 -4.67
CA LEU A 140 -20.93 2.38 -4.99
C LEU A 140 -22.00 1.32 -5.32
N LYS A 141 -21.59 0.15 -5.82
CA LYS A 141 -22.44 -0.95 -6.28
C LYS A 141 -23.59 -0.43 -7.17
N LYS A 142 -24.84 -0.72 -6.81
CA LYS A 142 -26.05 -0.32 -7.56
C LYS A 142 -26.22 1.19 -7.74
N GLN A 143 -25.46 2.01 -7.02
CA GLN A 143 -25.51 3.47 -7.10
C GLN A 143 -24.46 4.06 -8.05
N SER A 144 -23.62 3.21 -8.65
CA SER A 144 -22.59 3.64 -9.59
C SER A 144 -23.22 4.18 -10.88
N THR A 145 -22.86 5.41 -11.22
CA THR A 145 -23.11 5.99 -12.55
C THR A 145 -21.77 6.44 -13.12
N ALA A 146 -21.64 6.52 -14.45
CA ALA A 146 -20.39 6.95 -15.09
C ALA A 146 -19.94 8.33 -14.58
N SER A 147 -20.87 9.27 -14.41
CA SER A 147 -20.60 10.60 -13.86
C SER A 147 -20.05 10.54 -12.43
N LYS A 148 -20.68 9.77 -11.53
CA LYS A 148 -20.20 9.62 -10.15
C LYS A 148 -18.84 8.96 -10.05
N VAL A 149 -18.61 7.90 -10.84
CA VAL A 149 -17.34 7.19 -10.87
C VAL A 149 -16.21 8.13 -11.29
N ASN A 150 -16.44 8.91 -12.35
CA ASN A 150 -15.46 9.89 -12.83
C ASN A 150 -15.23 11.02 -11.83
N ALA A 151 -16.28 11.52 -11.18
CA ALA A 151 -16.15 12.56 -10.16
C ALA A 151 -15.30 12.08 -8.97
N VAL A 152 -15.58 10.88 -8.43
CA VAL A 152 -14.76 10.28 -7.37
C VAL A 152 -13.33 10.04 -7.85
N PHE A 153 -13.15 9.53 -9.07
CA PHE A 153 -11.83 9.29 -9.62
C PHE A 153 -10.99 10.58 -9.74
N MET A 154 -11.60 11.69 -10.15
CA MET A 154 -10.94 13.01 -10.16
C MET A 154 -10.57 13.46 -8.74
N LEU A 155 -11.43 13.24 -7.75
CA LEU A 155 -11.10 13.52 -6.36
C LEU A 155 -9.94 12.66 -5.84
N VAL A 156 -9.83 11.39 -6.27
CA VAL A 156 -8.66 10.54 -5.96
C VAL A 156 -7.39 11.17 -6.52
N LYS A 157 -7.39 11.54 -7.81
CA LYS A 157 -6.23 12.18 -8.45
C LYS A 157 -5.80 13.44 -7.72
N ASN A 158 -6.74 14.30 -7.36
CA ASN A 158 -6.46 15.57 -6.68
C ASN A 158 -5.97 15.36 -5.24
N SER A 159 -6.59 14.44 -4.49
CA SER A 159 -6.23 14.18 -3.08
C SER A 159 -4.95 13.37 -2.91
N LYS A 160 -4.53 12.63 -3.94
CA LYS A 160 -3.32 11.78 -3.94
C LYS A 160 -2.23 12.25 -4.88
N ALA A 161 -2.41 13.43 -5.49
CA ALA A 161 -1.33 14.11 -6.17
C ALA A 161 -0.21 14.40 -5.16
N ARG A 162 1.00 13.95 -5.48
CA ARG A 162 2.21 14.32 -4.74
C ARG A 162 3.24 14.80 -5.75
N GLU A 163 3.93 15.87 -5.41
CA GLU A 163 5.08 16.33 -6.18
C GLU A 163 6.20 15.30 -6.18
N GLN A 164 7.01 15.36 -7.24
CA GLN A 164 8.07 14.42 -7.51
C GLN A 164 9.16 14.51 -6.44
N TYR A 165 9.24 13.49 -5.59
CA TYR A 165 10.52 13.12 -4.98
C TYR A 165 11.12 12.00 -5.82
N LEU A 166 12.32 12.20 -6.36
CA LEU A 166 13.10 11.07 -6.86
C LEU A 166 13.28 10.08 -5.71
N PRO A 167 13.27 8.76 -5.97
CA PRO A 167 13.70 7.82 -4.96
C PRO A 167 15.09 8.28 -4.49
N PRO A 168 15.30 8.44 -3.17
CA PRO A 168 16.58 8.88 -2.69
C PRO A 168 17.63 7.83 -3.08
N PHE A 169 18.69 8.30 -3.74
CA PHE A 169 19.69 7.43 -4.38
C PHE A 169 20.41 6.49 -3.42
N ASP A 170 20.40 6.84 -2.15
CA ASP A 170 21.01 6.08 -1.05
C ASP A 170 20.18 4.89 -0.59
N TYR A 171 18.98 4.70 -1.14
CA TYR A 171 18.03 3.71 -0.65
C TYR A 171 17.83 2.60 -1.67
N LEU A 172 18.14 1.38 -1.25
CA LEU A 172 17.96 0.18 -2.04
C LEU A 172 16.81 -0.65 -1.46
N ASN A 173 15.74 -0.86 -2.23
CA ASN A 173 14.58 -1.62 -1.77
C ASN A 173 14.79 -3.11 -2.02
N LEU A 174 14.79 -3.90 -0.94
CA LEU A 174 15.09 -5.33 -0.88
C LEU A 174 13.92 -6.08 -0.22
N GLN A 175 13.88 -7.41 -0.35
CA GLN A 175 12.78 -8.23 0.16
C GLN A 175 12.49 -8.08 1.65
N ASN A 176 13.50 -7.67 2.44
CA ASN A 176 13.39 -7.49 3.89
C ASN A 176 13.40 -6.02 4.33
N GLY A 177 13.18 -5.07 3.41
CA GLY A 177 13.05 -3.64 3.70
C GLY A 177 13.93 -2.76 2.82
N ILE A 178 14.05 -1.50 3.19
CA ILE A 178 14.83 -0.52 2.42
C ILE A 178 16.19 -0.33 3.12
N LEU A 179 17.27 -0.70 2.43
CA LEU A 179 18.63 -0.49 2.92
C LEU A 179 19.07 0.93 2.62
N ASN A 180 19.51 1.68 3.63
CA ASN A 180 20.29 2.89 3.42
C ASN A 180 21.77 2.49 3.20
N ILE A 181 22.31 2.73 2.00
CA ILE A 181 23.62 2.22 1.59
C ILE A 181 24.80 2.88 2.33
N HIS A 182 24.63 4.09 2.87
CA HIS A 182 25.67 4.78 3.64
C HIS A 182 25.77 4.28 5.07
N THR A 183 24.62 4.18 5.74
CA THR A 183 24.53 3.75 7.15
C THR A 183 24.54 2.23 7.29
N ARG A 184 24.17 1.50 6.23
CA ARG A 184 23.89 0.06 6.21
C ARG A 184 22.72 -0.37 7.10
N GLU A 185 21.87 0.58 7.49
CA GLU A 185 20.70 0.33 8.32
C GLU A 185 19.47 0.02 7.46
N MET A 186 18.62 -0.87 7.98
CA MET A 186 17.35 -1.26 7.35
C MET A 186 16.20 -0.38 7.86
N VAL A 187 15.61 0.38 6.94
CA VAL A 187 14.45 1.25 7.16
C VAL A 187 13.19 0.55 6.67
N ASP A 188 12.08 0.80 7.37
CA ASP A 188 10.79 0.19 7.05
C ASP A 188 10.24 0.75 5.73
N ALA A 189 9.72 -0.14 4.88
CA ALA A 189 9.09 0.27 3.63
C ALA A 189 7.65 0.74 3.88
N THR A 190 7.50 1.90 4.50
CA THR A 190 6.19 2.45 4.89
C THR A 190 5.37 3.03 3.71
N GLY A 191 5.97 3.09 2.51
CA GLY A 191 5.44 3.79 1.34
C GLY A 191 5.79 5.29 1.33
N THR A 192 6.69 5.72 2.22
CA THR A 192 7.18 7.10 2.31
C THR A 192 8.11 7.45 1.15
N TYR A 193 8.95 6.50 0.73
CA TYR A 193 9.86 6.70 -0.39
C TYR A 193 9.19 6.33 -1.73
N ASN A 194 9.45 7.13 -2.77
CA ASN A 194 8.94 6.91 -4.14
C ASN A 194 9.72 5.82 -4.87
N ILE A 195 9.91 4.67 -4.22
CA ILE A 195 10.61 3.53 -4.80
C ILE A 195 9.59 2.60 -5.47
N ASN A 196 9.79 2.36 -6.78
CA ASN A 196 8.83 1.64 -7.63
C ASN A 196 9.30 0.22 -8.00
N HIS A 197 10.46 -0.20 -7.49
CA HIS A 197 11.02 -1.51 -7.72
C HIS A 197 11.46 -2.13 -6.40
N ILE A 198 11.64 -3.44 -6.40
CA ILE A 198 12.22 -4.19 -5.30
C ILE A 198 13.18 -5.22 -5.90
N LEU A 199 14.38 -5.29 -5.35
CA LEU A 199 15.32 -6.34 -5.69
C LEU A 199 14.89 -7.65 -5.03
N PRO A 200 14.96 -8.80 -5.73
CA PRO A 200 14.47 -10.08 -5.25
C PRO A 200 15.41 -10.74 -4.23
N TYR A 201 16.17 -9.95 -3.48
CA TYR A 201 17.20 -10.41 -2.55
C TYR A 201 16.94 -9.83 -1.16
N LYS A 202 17.38 -10.53 -0.11
CA LYS A 202 17.39 -10.04 1.27
C LYS A 202 18.76 -9.48 1.61
N TYR A 203 18.82 -8.33 2.26
CA TYR A 203 20.06 -7.84 2.86
C TYR A 203 20.39 -8.66 4.12
N LEU A 204 21.60 -9.20 4.19
CA LEU A 204 22.12 -9.85 5.38
C LEU A 204 23.43 -9.17 5.77
N GLU A 205 23.39 -8.41 6.86
CA GLU A 205 24.56 -7.67 7.33
C GLU A 205 25.74 -8.61 7.62
N GLY A 206 26.94 -8.20 7.19
CA GLY A 206 28.18 -8.96 7.38
C GLY A 206 28.29 -10.25 6.57
N LYS A 207 27.27 -10.65 5.81
CA LYS A 207 27.35 -11.82 4.92
C LYS A 207 28.07 -11.47 3.63
N LYS A 208 28.93 -12.38 3.23
CA LYS A 208 29.61 -12.37 1.93
C LYS A 208 29.08 -13.48 1.05
N SER A 209 29.20 -13.28 -0.26
CA SER A 209 28.89 -14.31 -1.26
C SER A 209 30.20 -14.85 -1.81
N ALA A 210 30.51 -16.11 -1.52
CA ALA A 210 31.69 -16.78 -2.07
C ALA A 210 31.61 -16.82 -3.62
N LEU A 211 30.43 -17.15 -4.15
CA LEU A 211 30.17 -17.11 -5.59
C LEU A 211 30.54 -15.74 -6.19
N TRP A 212 30.18 -14.65 -5.52
CA TRP A 212 30.52 -13.31 -5.97
C TRP A 212 32.02 -13.04 -5.93
N GLU A 213 32.68 -13.35 -4.81
CA GLU A 213 34.12 -13.15 -4.64
C GLU A 213 34.91 -13.94 -5.69
N ASP A 214 34.56 -15.21 -5.90
CA ASP A 214 35.17 -16.08 -6.91
C ASP A 214 34.93 -15.56 -8.34
N THR A 215 33.71 -15.11 -8.64
CA THR A 215 33.34 -14.59 -9.96
C THR A 215 34.12 -13.33 -10.30
N VAL A 216 34.20 -12.37 -9.37
CA VAL A 216 34.96 -11.13 -9.57
C VAL A 216 36.46 -11.42 -9.65
N ALA A 217 36.97 -12.39 -8.87
CA ALA A 217 38.35 -12.83 -8.95
C ALA A 217 38.71 -13.36 -10.35
N ILE A 218 37.87 -14.25 -10.91
CA ILE A 218 38.03 -14.77 -12.27
C ILE A 218 38.05 -13.64 -13.30
N PHE A 219 37.08 -12.72 -13.26
CA PHE A 219 37.01 -11.62 -14.23
C PHE A 219 38.16 -10.62 -14.12
N SER A 220 38.75 -10.51 -12.94
CA SER A 220 39.90 -9.63 -12.67
C SER A 220 41.26 -10.28 -12.93
N CYS A 221 41.31 -11.57 -13.26
CA CYS A 221 42.55 -12.37 -13.25
C CYS A 221 43.32 -12.23 -11.93
N ASP A 222 42.59 -12.26 -10.80
CA ASP A 222 43.12 -12.06 -9.44
C ASP A 222 43.78 -10.69 -9.17
N ILE A 223 43.62 -9.71 -10.07
CA ILE A 223 44.15 -8.35 -9.90
C ILE A 223 43.20 -7.56 -8.99
N ILE A 224 43.61 -7.37 -7.74
CA ILE A 224 42.84 -6.69 -6.68
C ILE A 224 42.28 -5.32 -7.13
N ALA A 225 43.07 -4.50 -7.82
CA ALA A 225 42.62 -3.19 -8.29
C ALA A 225 41.45 -3.29 -9.29
N ILE A 226 41.45 -4.32 -10.15
CA ILE A 226 40.37 -4.58 -11.10
C ILE A 226 39.16 -5.16 -10.36
N GLN A 227 39.34 -6.05 -9.39
CA GLN A 227 38.25 -6.58 -8.55
C GLN A 227 37.45 -5.46 -7.86
N LEU A 228 38.16 -4.49 -7.28
CA LEU A 228 37.56 -3.33 -6.64
C LEU A 228 36.78 -2.48 -7.63
N LEU A 229 37.36 -2.22 -8.81
CA LEU A 229 36.71 -1.43 -9.85
C LEU A 229 35.43 -2.11 -10.37
N LEU A 230 35.49 -3.41 -10.69
CA LEU A 230 34.32 -4.18 -11.13
C LEU A 230 33.23 -4.19 -10.05
N SER A 231 33.61 -4.40 -8.79
CA SER A 231 32.67 -4.35 -7.67
C SER A 231 32.00 -2.99 -7.51
N GLN A 232 32.75 -1.90 -7.69
CA GLN A 232 32.21 -0.53 -7.66
C GLN A 232 31.25 -0.27 -8.83
N ILE A 233 31.55 -0.78 -10.02
CA ILE A 233 30.67 -0.67 -11.19
C ILE A 233 29.32 -1.30 -10.91
N TYR A 234 29.29 -2.53 -10.40
CA TYR A 234 28.03 -3.18 -10.03
C TYR A 234 27.30 -2.44 -8.92
N GLY A 235 28.00 -2.01 -7.88
CA GLY A 235 27.42 -1.22 -6.79
C GLY A 235 26.75 0.06 -7.31
N TYR A 236 27.39 0.77 -8.24
CA TYR A 236 26.84 1.95 -8.87
C TYR A 236 25.57 1.65 -9.68
N CYS A 237 25.58 0.57 -10.47
CA CYS A 237 24.45 0.12 -11.27
C CYS A 237 23.23 -0.33 -10.44
N LEU A 238 23.41 -0.65 -9.16
CA LEU A 238 22.30 -0.96 -8.23
C LEU A 238 21.59 0.29 -7.70
N THR A 239 22.20 1.46 -7.84
CA THR A 239 21.61 2.73 -7.39
C THR A 239 20.81 3.42 -8.50
N THR A 240 19.96 4.37 -8.14
CA THR A 240 19.27 5.24 -9.11
C THR A 240 20.09 6.49 -9.46
N ASP A 241 21.34 6.59 -8.97
CA ASP A 241 22.22 7.72 -9.23
C ASP A 241 22.87 7.57 -10.61
N ASN A 242 22.82 8.64 -11.42
CA ASN A 242 23.57 8.70 -12.68
C ASN A 242 24.59 9.86 -12.70
N LYS A 243 25.03 10.36 -11.55
CA LYS A 243 25.90 11.56 -11.45
C LYS A 243 27.19 11.49 -12.26
N TYR A 244 27.69 10.30 -12.56
CA TYR A 244 28.92 10.17 -13.34
C TYR A 244 28.67 10.26 -14.84
N GLU A 245 27.45 9.98 -15.30
CA GLU A 245 27.07 9.95 -16.73
C GLU A 245 28.07 9.15 -17.59
N LYS A 246 28.64 8.08 -17.01
CA LYS A 246 29.64 7.23 -17.66
C LYS A 246 29.05 5.93 -18.16
N ILE A 247 29.63 5.46 -19.26
CA ILE A 247 29.44 4.11 -19.77
C ILE A 247 30.70 3.32 -19.42
N PHE A 248 30.53 2.11 -18.88
CA PHE A 248 31.63 1.19 -18.63
C PHE A 248 31.77 0.26 -19.83
N MET A 249 32.94 0.28 -20.48
CA MET A 249 33.24 -0.56 -21.64
C MET A 249 34.22 -1.65 -21.23
N LEU A 250 33.78 -2.91 -21.31
CA LEU A 250 34.64 -4.08 -21.11
C LEU A 250 35.31 -4.43 -22.45
N MET A 251 36.61 -4.14 -22.56
CA MET A 251 37.38 -4.37 -23.79
C MET A 251 38.23 -5.65 -23.73
N GLY A 252 38.60 -6.18 -24.89
CA GLY A 252 39.55 -7.28 -25.05
C GLY A 252 39.03 -8.42 -25.93
N GLU A 253 39.89 -9.38 -26.22
CA GLU A 253 39.59 -10.47 -27.15
C GLU A 253 38.63 -11.51 -26.53
N GLY A 254 38.07 -12.38 -27.39
CA GLY A 254 36.96 -13.28 -27.07
C GLY A 254 37.23 -14.29 -25.95
N SER A 255 36.15 -14.85 -25.40
CA SER A 255 36.17 -15.89 -24.35
C SER A 255 36.67 -15.48 -22.95
N ASN A 256 36.78 -14.18 -22.67
CA ASN A 256 37.27 -13.66 -21.38
C ASN A 256 36.14 -13.28 -20.39
N GLY A 257 34.97 -13.91 -20.49
CA GLY A 257 33.89 -13.73 -19.52
C GLY A 257 33.13 -12.39 -19.55
N LYS A 258 33.37 -11.52 -20.55
CA LYS A 258 32.70 -10.20 -20.64
C LYS A 258 31.18 -10.29 -20.78
N THR A 259 30.69 -11.17 -21.66
CA THR A 259 29.24 -11.38 -21.82
C THR A 259 28.64 -11.95 -20.54
N THR A 260 29.32 -12.95 -19.95
CA THR A 260 28.92 -13.55 -18.67
C THR A 260 28.84 -12.52 -17.55
N TYR A 261 29.81 -11.59 -17.46
CA TYR A 261 29.78 -10.49 -16.50
C TYR A 261 28.52 -9.63 -16.64
N ILE A 262 28.14 -9.29 -17.87
CA ILE A 262 26.96 -8.43 -18.13
C ILE A 262 25.65 -9.18 -17.84
N GLU A 263 25.62 -10.50 -18.05
CA GLU A 263 24.44 -11.35 -17.85
C GLU A 263 24.28 -11.87 -16.41
N THR A 264 25.25 -11.60 -15.52
CA THR A 264 25.22 -11.99 -14.10
C THR A 264 24.31 -11.07 -13.29
#